data_AF-A0A2Z7CZQ4-F1
#
_entry.id   AF-A0A2Z7CZQ4-F1
#
_cell.length_a   1.000
_cell.length_b   1.000
_cell.length_c   1.000
_cell.angle_alpha   90.00
_cell.angle_beta   90.00
_cell.angle_gamma   90.00
#
_symmetry.space_group_name_H-M   'P 1'
#
loop_
_entity.id
_entity.type
_entity.pdbx_description
1 polymer ?
#
loop_
_entity_poly.entity_id
_entity_poly.type
_entity_poly.pdbx_seq_one_letter_code
_entity_poly.pdbx_strand_id
1 'polypeptide(L)'
;MGSRWKGKAAEATALVDPMSKIVSRLQSSLIKSDSRGILSGYNVLLAAHLEQTEILNQACFGRPIIATEKDKQWFQLSLEEAFYLCYVMKCIKIVGGNNCPLSETELLQYMAPKKDRFPVLLKAYTYLRIKNWVVKPGSQYGVDFVAYRHHPALVHSEYAVLVISEEDGDEDGRLRVWSDFHCTLRLCGSVAKTLLILFIIKNGDHGDVCSSCMDNFNVEERIITRWIPEHSRENHGTEPKKSFKSQA
;
A
#
# COMPACT_ATOMS: atom_id res chain seq x y z
N MET A 1 -13.43 -0.86 -13.99
CA MET A 1 -12.34 -0.92 -15.00
C MET A 1 -11.46 -2.12 -14.70
N GLY A 2 -10.96 -2.82 -15.73
CA GLY A 2 -10.01 -3.94 -15.54
C GLY A 2 -8.60 -3.46 -15.20
N SER A 3 -7.74 -4.37 -14.73
CA SER A 3 -6.33 -4.09 -14.45
C SER A 3 -5.56 -3.71 -15.71
N ARG A 4 -4.60 -2.78 -15.57
CA ARG A 4 -3.77 -2.29 -16.68
C ARG A 4 -2.41 -3.00 -16.68
N TRP A 5 -2.34 -4.12 -17.38
CA TRP A 5 -1.13 -4.93 -17.53
C TRP A 5 -0.15 -4.32 -18.54
N LYS A 6 1.16 -4.37 -18.27
CA LYS A 6 2.24 -3.78 -19.09
C LYS A 6 2.68 -4.64 -20.28
N GLY A 7 2.02 -5.78 -20.51
CA GLY A 7 2.32 -6.68 -21.62
C GLY A 7 1.33 -7.84 -21.73
N LYS A 8 1.29 -8.49 -22.90
CA LYS A 8 0.32 -9.56 -23.20
C LYS A 8 0.43 -10.77 -22.27
N ALA A 9 1.63 -11.09 -21.80
CA ALA A 9 1.87 -12.22 -20.89
C ALA A 9 1.79 -11.85 -19.39
N ALA A 10 1.77 -10.56 -19.05
CA ALA A 10 1.94 -10.10 -17.67
C ALA A 10 0.78 -10.56 -16.75
N GLU A 11 -0.45 -10.57 -17.27
CA GLU A 11 -1.62 -11.09 -16.55
C GLU A 11 -1.49 -12.59 -16.28
N ALA A 12 -1.13 -13.37 -17.30
CA ALA A 12 -0.92 -14.80 -17.15
C ALA A 12 0.20 -15.12 -16.14
N THR A 13 1.31 -14.38 -16.18
CA THR A 13 2.40 -14.49 -15.19
C THR A 13 1.89 -14.22 -13.77
N ALA A 14 1.10 -13.17 -13.58
CA ALA A 14 0.55 -12.81 -12.28
C ALA A 14 -0.49 -13.83 -11.76
N LEU A 15 -1.24 -14.48 -12.66
CA LEU A 15 -2.18 -15.54 -12.31
C LEU A 15 -1.48 -16.84 -11.90
N VAL A 16 -0.34 -17.17 -12.52
CA VAL A 16 0.46 -18.35 -12.18
C VAL A 16 1.12 -18.23 -10.80
N ASP A 17 1.60 -17.04 -10.44
CA ASP A 17 2.19 -16.77 -9.13
C ASP A 17 1.52 -15.54 -8.47
N PRO A 18 0.34 -15.73 -7.83
CA PRO A 18 -0.41 -14.64 -7.23
C PRO A 18 0.34 -14.03 -6.04
N MET A 19 0.13 -12.73 -5.79
CA MET A 19 0.84 -11.99 -4.74
C MET A 19 0.70 -12.62 -3.35
N SER A 20 -0.47 -13.19 -3.04
CA SER A 20 -0.71 -13.90 -1.77
C SER A 20 0.22 -15.10 -1.58
N LYS A 21 0.48 -15.87 -2.64
CA LYS A 21 1.40 -17.02 -2.63
C LYS A 21 2.85 -16.57 -2.48
N ILE A 22 3.24 -15.50 -3.17
CA ILE A 22 4.58 -14.90 -3.04
C ILE A 22 4.83 -14.44 -1.60
N VAL A 23 3.87 -13.70 -1.01
CA VAL A 23 3.98 -13.20 0.36
C VAL A 23 4.00 -14.34 1.39
N SER A 24 3.22 -15.40 1.18
CA SER A 24 3.27 -16.60 2.03
C SER A 24 4.63 -17.30 1.98
N ARG A 25 5.20 -17.49 0.78
CA ARG A 25 6.56 -18.03 0.62
C ARG A 25 7.61 -17.17 1.32
N LEU A 26 7.49 -15.83 1.20
CA LEU A 26 8.36 -14.90 1.90
C LEU A 26 8.30 -15.10 3.41
N GLN A 27 7.08 -15.16 3.95
CA GLN A 27 6.85 -15.32 5.38
C GLN A 27 7.53 -16.59 5.91
N SER A 28 7.31 -17.73 5.26
CA SER A 28 7.93 -19.00 5.65
C SER A 28 9.45 -18.96 5.55
N SER A 29 10.00 -18.32 4.51
CA SER A 29 11.44 -18.19 4.31
C SER A 29 12.11 -17.36 5.40
N LEU A 30 11.53 -16.20 5.77
CA LEU A 30 12.07 -15.30 6.80
C LEU A 30 11.96 -15.90 8.22
N ILE A 31 10.87 -16.63 8.50
CA ILE A 31 10.72 -17.35 9.77
C ILE A 31 11.80 -18.44 9.90
N LYS A 32 12.03 -19.21 8.83
CA LYS A 32 13.00 -20.31 8.83
C LYS A 32 14.43 -19.83 9.08
N SER A 33 14.78 -18.62 8.66
CA SER A 33 16.12 -18.06 8.82
C SER A 33 16.33 -17.21 10.08
N ASP A 34 15.33 -17.09 10.96
CA ASP A 34 15.36 -16.14 12.10
C ASP A 34 15.81 -14.73 11.69
N SER A 35 15.25 -14.22 10.57
CA SER A 35 15.72 -12.97 9.97
C SER A 35 15.59 -11.77 10.91
N ARG A 36 16.62 -10.92 10.93
CA ARG A 36 16.71 -9.75 11.81
C ARG A 36 16.82 -8.44 11.04
N GLY A 37 16.00 -7.48 11.42
CA GLY A 37 16.06 -6.09 10.95
C GLY A 37 16.81 -5.21 11.94
N ILE A 38 17.73 -4.39 11.47
CA ILE A 38 18.49 -3.44 12.29
C ILE A 38 17.92 -2.04 12.07
N LEU A 39 17.56 -1.36 13.17
CA LEU A 39 17.10 0.03 13.09
C LEU A 39 18.22 0.95 12.59
N SER A 40 17.92 1.77 11.58
CA SER A 40 18.86 2.72 10.98
C SER A 40 18.16 4.04 10.64
N GLY A 41 18.16 4.97 11.61
CA GLY A 41 17.56 6.29 11.45
C GLY A 41 16.05 6.22 11.15
N TYR A 42 15.68 6.49 9.89
CA TYR A 42 14.31 6.49 9.38
C TYR A 42 13.92 5.21 8.63
N ASN A 43 14.78 4.19 8.64
CA ASN A 43 14.56 2.93 7.93
C ASN A 43 15.01 1.74 8.78
N VAL A 44 14.73 0.54 8.29
CA VAL A 44 15.22 -0.71 8.87
C VAL A 44 16.00 -1.48 7.82
N LEU A 45 17.19 -1.94 8.19
CA LEU A 45 18.05 -2.72 7.32
C LEU A 45 17.83 -4.21 7.58
N LEU A 46 17.45 -4.94 6.54
CA LEU A 46 17.24 -6.38 6.58
C LEU A 46 18.30 -7.07 5.71
N ALA A 47 19.08 -7.97 6.30
CA ALA A 47 19.97 -8.83 5.52
C ALA A 47 19.17 -10.01 4.95
N ALA A 48 19.30 -10.25 3.65
CA ALA A 48 18.65 -11.35 2.96
C ALA A 48 19.67 -12.20 2.20
N HIS A 49 19.48 -13.51 2.22
CA HIS A 49 20.23 -14.45 1.38
C HIS A 49 19.71 -14.44 -0.07
N LEU A 50 20.36 -15.16 -0.98
CA LEU A 50 20.02 -15.17 -2.41
C LEU A 50 18.55 -15.52 -2.68
N GLU A 51 18.04 -16.62 -2.12
CA GLU A 51 16.64 -17.04 -2.30
C GLU A 51 15.65 -16.00 -1.73
N GLN A 52 15.97 -15.42 -0.57
CA GLN A 52 15.14 -14.39 0.07
C GLN A 52 15.12 -13.10 -0.74
N THR A 53 16.23 -12.77 -1.40
CA THR A 53 16.37 -11.57 -2.24
C THR A 53 15.37 -11.61 -3.39
N GLU A 54 15.26 -12.75 -4.07
CA GLU A 54 14.30 -12.92 -5.16
C GLU A 54 12.86 -12.75 -4.67
N ILE A 55 12.51 -13.41 -3.55
CA ILE A 55 11.16 -13.37 -3.01
C ILE A 55 10.81 -11.97 -2.46
N LEU A 56 11.74 -11.27 -1.80
CA LEU A 56 11.56 -9.89 -1.33
C LEU A 56 11.26 -8.93 -2.48
N ASN A 57 12.01 -9.07 -3.58
CA ASN A 57 11.79 -8.29 -4.79
C ASN A 57 10.41 -8.60 -5.38
N GLN A 58 10.05 -9.87 -5.52
CA GLN A 58 8.72 -10.28 -6.02
C GLN A 58 7.57 -9.77 -5.14
N ALA A 59 7.69 -9.88 -3.81
CA ALA A 59 6.71 -9.40 -2.83
C ALA A 59 6.69 -7.87 -2.67
N CYS A 60 7.64 -7.18 -3.31
CA CYS A 60 7.78 -5.73 -3.32
C CYS A 60 7.98 -5.12 -1.93
N PHE A 61 8.77 -5.77 -1.05
CA PHE A 61 9.17 -5.18 0.23
C PHE A 61 10.55 -4.54 0.14
N GLY A 62 10.65 -3.30 0.60
CA GLY A 62 11.91 -2.58 0.70
C GLY A 62 12.54 -2.27 -0.65
N ARG A 63 13.81 -1.88 -0.57
CA ARG A 63 14.69 -1.59 -1.71
C ARG A 63 16.05 -2.24 -1.49
N PRO A 64 16.63 -2.95 -2.47
CA PRO A 64 17.97 -3.50 -2.35
C PRO A 64 19.01 -2.37 -2.29
N ILE A 65 20.02 -2.53 -1.43
CA ILE A 65 21.17 -1.62 -1.28
C ILE A 65 22.34 -2.17 -2.09
N ILE A 66 23.01 -1.33 -2.89
CA ILE A 66 24.07 -1.76 -3.82
C ILE A 66 25.24 -2.49 -3.13
N ALA A 67 25.46 -2.25 -1.82
CA ALA A 67 26.49 -2.93 -1.04
C ALA A 67 26.11 -4.39 -0.75
N THR A 68 26.69 -5.30 -1.52
CA THR A 68 26.64 -6.75 -1.27
C THR A 68 27.84 -7.17 -0.44
N GLU A 69 27.60 -7.77 0.72
CA GLU A 69 28.60 -8.60 1.38
C GLU A 69 28.51 -10.00 0.75
N LYS A 70 29.60 -10.80 0.81
CA LYS A 70 29.62 -12.15 0.24
C LYS A 70 28.36 -12.93 0.66
N ASP A 71 27.51 -13.23 -0.33
CA ASP A 71 26.25 -13.97 -0.25
C ASP A 71 25.09 -13.32 0.56
N LYS A 72 25.18 -12.02 0.85
CA LYS A 72 24.12 -11.26 1.53
C LYS A 72 23.80 -9.96 0.80
N GLN A 73 22.52 -9.78 0.51
CA GLN A 73 21.95 -8.58 -0.04
C GLN A 73 21.21 -7.82 1.06
N TRP A 74 21.58 -6.57 1.30
CA TRP A 74 20.87 -5.72 2.24
C TRP A 74 19.64 -5.09 1.58
N PHE A 75 18.54 -5.03 2.32
CA PHE A 75 17.31 -4.35 1.95
C PHE A 75 17.01 -3.23 2.94
N GLN A 76 16.70 -2.05 2.41
CA GLN A 76 16.17 -0.92 3.15
C GLN A 76 14.65 -1.01 3.15
N LEU A 77 14.06 -1.21 4.32
CA LEU A 77 12.61 -1.20 4.55
C LEU A 77 12.18 0.17 5.08
N SER A 78 11.03 0.66 4.64
CA SER A 78 10.37 1.76 5.33
C SER A 78 9.93 1.34 6.74
N LEU A 79 9.61 2.30 7.60
CA LEU A 79 9.12 2.02 8.95
C LEU A 79 7.81 1.21 8.92
N GLU A 80 6.90 1.50 7.98
CA GLU A 80 5.66 0.75 7.80
C GLU A 80 5.91 -0.68 7.31
N GLU A 81 6.79 -0.84 6.31
CA GLU A 81 7.17 -2.16 5.79
C GLU A 81 7.79 -3.02 6.90
N ALA A 82 8.72 -2.45 7.67
CA ALA A 82 9.41 -3.15 8.74
C ALA A 82 8.44 -3.54 9.88
N PHE A 83 7.59 -2.61 10.32
CA PHE A 83 6.59 -2.90 11.34
C PHE A 83 5.62 -3.99 10.88
N TYR A 84 5.14 -3.91 9.64
CA TYR A 84 4.25 -4.93 9.07
C TYR A 84 4.91 -6.32 9.04
N LEU A 85 6.16 -6.43 8.58
CA LEU A 85 6.89 -7.69 8.55
C LEU A 85 7.14 -8.26 9.97
N CYS A 86 7.45 -7.39 10.93
CA CYS A 86 7.79 -7.77 12.30
C CYS A 86 6.56 -8.16 13.13
N TYR A 87 5.50 -7.34 13.09
CA TYR A 87 4.39 -7.47 14.03
C TYR A 87 3.15 -8.14 13.42
N VAL A 88 2.81 -7.77 12.18
CA VAL A 88 1.61 -8.30 11.49
C VAL A 88 1.90 -9.67 10.88
N MET A 89 2.98 -9.78 10.10
CA MET A 89 3.40 -11.05 9.50
C MET A 89 4.22 -11.93 10.46
N LYS A 90 4.76 -11.37 11.54
CA LYS A 90 5.57 -12.08 12.55
C LYS A 90 6.70 -12.92 11.94
N CYS A 91 7.37 -12.35 10.94
CA CYS A 91 8.37 -13.08 10.14
C CYS A 91 9.80 -12.56 10.28
N ILE A 92 10.00 -11.41 10.92
CA ILE A 92 11.33 -10.87 11.26
C ILE A 92 11.33 -10.39 12.71
N LYS A 93 12.52 -10.25 13.30
CA LYS A 93 12.74 -9.56 14.57
C LYS A 93 13.48 -8.25 14.33
N ILE A 94 12.95 -7.13 14.83
CA ILE A 94 13.66 -5.85 14.75
C ILE A 94 14.48 -5.67 16.03
N VAL A 95 15.78 -5.43 15.88
CA VAL A 95 16.72 -5.25 16.99
C VAL A 95 17.21 -3.80 17.09
N GLY A 96 17.36 -3.33 18.33
CA GLY A 96 17.97 -2.04 18.66
C GLY A 96 19.49 -2.11 18.81
N GLY A 97 20.10 -1.04 19.33
CA GLY A 97 21.56 -0.93 19.51
C GLY A 97 22.18 -1.96 20.47
N ASN A 98 21.37 -2.57 21.34
CA ASN A 98 21.76 -3.64 22.27
C ASN A 98 21.57 -5.06 21.68
N ASN A 99 21.19 -5.18 20.40
CA ASN A 99 20.89 -6.45 19.73
C ASN A 99 19.72 -7.25 20.35
N CYS A 100 18.93 -6.63 21.21
CA CYS A 100 17.71 -7.22 21.77
C CYS A 100 16.52 -6.92 20.84
N PRO A 101 15.63 -7.90 20.60
CA PRO A 101 14.37 -7.67 19.89
C PRO A 101 13.51 -6.65 20.64
N LEU A 102 12.97 -5.67 19.91
CA LEU A 102 12.08 -4.67 20.46
C LEU A 102 10.63 -5.17 20.47
N SER A 103 9.91 -4.83 21.52
CA SER A 103 8.46 -5.02 21.63
C SER A 103 7.70 -4.08 20.69
N GLU A 104 6.41 -4.36 20.49
CA GLU A 104 5.52 -3.52 19.68
C GLU A 104 5.52 -2.06 20.16
N THR A 105 5.36 -1.86 21.48
CA THR A 105 5.31 -0.54 22.09
C THR A 105 6.61 0.22 21.91
N GLU A 106 7.77 -0.44 22.07
CA GLU A 106 9.08 0.18 21.84
C GLU A 106 9.28 0.56 20.38
N LEU A 107 8.84 -0.28 19.43
CA LEU A 107 8.91 0.04 18.00
C LEU A 107 8.03 1.24 17.66
N LEU A 108 6.79 1.29 18.16
CA LEU A 108 5.91 2.44 17.94
C LEU A 108 6.48 3.72 18.56
N GLN A 109 7.00 3.66 19.79
CA GLN A 109 7.66 4.80 20.43
C GLN A 109 8.88 5.29 19.65
N TYR A 110 9.62 4.38 19.01
CA TYR A 110 10.77 4.74 18.17
C TYR A 110 10.36 5.34 16.82
N MET A 111 9.29 4.82 16.20
CA MET A 111 8.89 5.16 14.82
C MET A 111 7.93 6.34 14.74
N ALA A 112 7.00 6.48 15.69
CA ALA A 112 6.00 7.55 15.72
C ALA A 112 6.59 8.98 15.64
N PRO A 113 7.63 9.35 16.41
CA PRO A 113 8.18 10.70 16.35
C PRO A 113 9.00 10.99 15.08
N LYS A 114 9.29 9.98 14.26
CA LYS A 114 10.16 10.13 13.07
C LYS A 114 9.40 10.41 11.78
N LYS A 115 8.10 10.17 11.79
CA LYS A 115 7.28 10.34 10.61
C LYS A 115 5.94 10.89 11.03
N ASP A 116 5.59 12.03 10.47
CA ASP A 116 4.31 12.65 10.72
C ASP A 116 3.19 11.68 10.33
N ARG A 117 2.15 11.64 11.17
CA ARG A 117 0.98 10.77 10.97
C ARG A 117 1.33 9.28 10.86
N PHE A 118 2.46 8.84 11.43
CA PHE A 118 2.94 7.46 11.30
C PHE A 118 1.89 6.40 11.71
N PRO A 119 1.20 6.48 12.86
CA PRO A 119 0.19 5.47 13.23
C PRO A 119 -0.93 5.34 12.19
N VAL A 120 -1.40 6.49 11.67
CA VAL A 120 -2.45 6.57 10.65
C VAL A 120 -1.98 5.94 9.33
N LEU A 121 -0.78 6.31 8.87
CA LEU A 121 -0.17 5.75 7.65
C LEU A 121 0.14 4.26 7.78
N LEU A 122 0.59 3.81 8.95
CA LEU A 122 0.85 2.40 9.27
C LEU A 122 -0.43 1.57 9.20
N LYS A 123 -1.54 2.08 9.75
CA LYS A 123 -2.84 1.41 9.67
C LYS A 123 -3.30 1.27 8.21
N ALA A 124 -3.23 2.36 7.43
CA ALA A 124 -3.56 2.35 6.01
C ALA A 124 -2.68 1.38 5.20
N TYR A 125 -1.36 1.40 5.42
CA TYR A 125 -0.42 0.49 4.79
C TYR A 125 -0.77 -0.97 5.10
N THR A 126 -1.00 -1.29 6.37
CA THR A 126 -1.33 -2.65 6.81
C THR A 126 -2.65 -3.12 6.22
N TYR A 127 -3.67 -2.26 6.23
CA TYR A 127 -4.97 -2.56 5.64
C TYR A 127 -4.87 -2.94 4.15
N LEU A 128 -4.10 -2.16 3.38
CA LEU A 128 -3.85 -2.46 1.97
C LEU A 128 -3.06 -3.78 1.79
N ARG A 129 -2.01 -4.02 2.59
CA ARG A 129 -1.21 -5.25 2.51
C ARG A 129 -2.02 -6.50 2.86
N ILE A 130 -2.91 -6.44 3.86
CA ILE A 130 -3.81 -7.56 4.22
C ILE A 130 -4.76 -7.89 3.05
N LYS A 131 -5.18 -6.88 2.29
CA LYS A 131 -5.95 -7.04 1.04
C LYS A 131 -5.08 -7.46 -0.17
N ASN A 132 -3.83 -7.86 0.05
CA ASN A 132 -2.86 -8.28 -0.98
C ASN A 132 -2.47 -7.21 -2.00
N TRP A 133 -2.66 -5.93 -1.69
CA TRP A 133 -2.10 -4.86 -2.52
C TRP A 133 -0.59 -4.78 -2.34
N VAL A 134 0.13 -4.58 -3.44
CA VAL A 134 1.50 -4.04 -3.37
C VAL A 134 1.40 -2.54 -3.15
N VAL A 135 1.92 -2.07 -2.02
CA VAL A 135 1.86 -0.67 -1.60
C VAL A 135 3.23 -0.03 -1.80
N LYS A 136 3.29 1.11 -2.50
CA LYS A 136 4.52 1.91 -2.67
C LYS A 136 4.27 3.38 -2.32
N PRO A 137 5.32 4.16 -2.01
CA PRO A 137 5.18 5.60 -1.75
C PRO A 137 4.50 6.33 -2.90
N GLY A 138 3.53 7.19 -2.57
CA GLY A 138 2.70 7.93 -3.54
C GLY A 138 3.18 9.35 -3.87
N SER A 139 4.30 9.80 -3.31
CA SER A 139 4.74 11.21 -3.36
C SER A 139 4.87 11.76 -4.79
N GLN A 140 5.27 10.94 -5.77
CA GLN A 140 5.34 11.32 -7.19
C GLN A 140 3.98 11.72 -7.80
N TYR A 141 2.88 11.30 -7.18
CA TYR A 141 1.51 11.59 -7.61
C TYR A 141 0.77 12.51 -6.66
N GLY A 142 1.48 13.10 -5.68
CA GLY A 142 0.87 13.94 -4.66
C GLY A 142 -0.14 13.18 -3.80
N VAL A 143 0.10 11.91 -3.51
CA VAL A 143 -0.74 11.09 -2.60
C VAL A 143 0.14 10.31 -1.63
N ASP A 144 -0.44 9.67 -0.61
CA ASP A 144 0.34 8.99 0.43
C ASP A 144 0.92 7.66 -0.10
N PHE A 145 0.08 6.87 -0.77
CA PHE A 145 0.49 5.59 -1.36
C PHE A 145 -0.02 5.41 -2.79
N VAL A 146 0.57 4.46 -3.50
CA VAL A 146 -0.01 3.87 -4.70
C VAL A 146 -0.14 2.36 -4.51
N ALA A 147 -1.26 1.81 -4.96
CA ALA A 147 -1.58 0.39 -4.81
C ALA A 147 -1.57 -0.31 -6.18
N TYR A 148 -0.88 -1.45 -6.25
CA TYR A 148 -0.79 -2.30 -7.43
C TYR A 148 -1.38 -3.68 -7.11
N ARG A 149 -2.06 -4.30 -8.09
CA ARG A 149 -2.55 -5.69 -7.95
C ARG A 149 -1.42 -6.72 -7.90
N HIS A 150 -0.27 -6.38 -8.48
CA HIS A 150 0.91 -7.23 -8.54
C HIS A 150 2.17 -6.37 -8.68
N HIS A 151 3.33 -6.97 -8.92
CA HIS A 151 4.62 -6.32 -9.08
C HIS A 151 4.55 -5.15 -10.10
N PRO A 152 5.11 -3.96 -9.79
CA PRO A 152 5.05 -2.79 -10.67
C PRO A 152 5.65 -2.98 -12.08
N ALA A 153 6.45 -4.03 -12.29
CA ALA A 153 6.93 -4.41 -13.63
C ALA A 153 5.84 -5.05 -14.51
N LEU A 154 4.85 -5.69 -13.90
CA LEU A 154 3.78 -6.42 -14.61
C LEU A 154 2.53 -5.57 -14.81
N VAL A 155 2.19 -4.71 -13.85
CA VAL A 155 0.93 -3.95 -13.85
C VAL A 155 1.16 -2.49 -13.46
N HIS A 156 0.38 -1.58 -14.03
CA HIS A 156 0.31 -0.21 -13.53
C HIS A 156 -0.45 -0.16 -12.19
N SER A 157 -0.15 0.84 -11.36
CA SER A 157 -0.93 1.07 -10.14
C SER A 157 -2.39 1.35 -10.51
N GLU A 158 -3.29 0.77 -9.74
CA GLU A 158 -4.73 0.95 -9.89
C GLU A 158 -5.18 2.17 -9.11
N TYR A 159 -4.73 2.27 -7.86
CA TYR A 159 -5.11 3.34 -6.96
C TYR A 159 -3.97 4.30 -6.68
N ALA A 160 -4.31 5.58 -6.71
CA ALA A 160 -3.63 6.63 -5.98
C ALA A 160 -4.37 6.77 -4.64
N VAL A 161 -3.68 6.59 -3.52
CA VAL A 161 -4.29 6.44 -2.20
C VAL A 161 -4.01 7.66 -1.33
N LEU A 162 -5.07 8.34 -0.92
CA LEU A 162 -5.03 9.36 0.12
C LEU A 162 -5.52 8.80 1.44
N VAL A 163 -4.79 9.08 2.51
CA VAL A 163 -5.12 8.67 3.87
C VAL A 163 -5.54 9.90 4.66
N ILE A 164 -6.77 9.87 5.17
CA ILE A 164 -7.39 10.95 5.96
C ILE A 164 -7.75 10.36 7.33
N SER A 165 -7.49 11.08 8.41
CA SER A 165 -7.91 10.73 9.76
C SER A 165 -8.72 11.85 10.39
N GLU A 166 -9.60 11.52 11.33
CA GLU A 166 -10.40 12.51 12.06
C GLU A 166 -9.55 13.45 12.94
N GLU A 167 -8.38 12.98 13.39
CA GLU A 167 -7.42 13.76 14.18
C GLU A 167 -6.64 14.78 13.33
N ASP A 168 -6.72 14.71 11.99
CA ASP A 168 -6.24 15.78 11.12
C ASP A 168 -7.21 16.95 11.29
N GLY A 169 -7.01 17.75 12.35
CA GLY A 169 -7.85 18.88 12.69
C GLY A 169 -8.06 19.84 11.51
N ASP A 170 -9.02 20.74 11.69
CA ASP A 170 -9.61 21.61 10.66
C ASP A 170 -8.63 22.55 9.93
N GLU A 171 -7.35 22.60 10.32
CA GLU A 171 -6.34 23.52 9.79
C GLU A 171 -5.36 22.89 8.76
N ASP A 172 -5.07 21.58 8.80
CA ASP A 172 -4.04 20.94 7.94
C ASP A 172 -4.55 19.71 7.15
N GLY A 173 -5.88 19.49 7.15
CA GLY A 173 -6.52 18.39 6.46
C GLY A 173 -6.48 18.49 4.92
N ARG A 174 -6.16 17.38 4.24
CA ARG A 174 -6.23 17.28 2.77
C ARG A 174 -7.68 17.12 2.32
N LEU A 175 -8.01 17.65 1.14
CA LEU A 175 -9.35 17.54 0.55
C LEU A 175 -10.47 18.25 1.34
N ARG A 176 -10.17 19.41 1.95
CA ARG A 176 -11.19 20.20 2.69
C ARG A 176 -12.06 21.03 1.76
N VAL A 177 -11.51 21.51 0.65
CA VAL A 177 -12.23 22.34 -0.33
C VAL A 177 -12.35 21.62 -1.66
N TRP A 178 -13.39 21.97 -2.43
CA TRP A 178 -13.64 21.36 -3.75
C TRP A 178 -12.46 21.50 -4.71
N SER A 179 -11.69 22.59 -4.63
CA SER A 179 -10.48 22.76 -5.43
C SER A 179 -9.46 21.66 -5.19
N ASP A 180 -9.30 21.18 -3.95
CA ASP A 180 -8.36 20.11 -3.62
C ASP A 180 -8.78 18.78 -4.27
N PHE A 181 -10.08 18.50 -4.25
CA PHE A 181 -10.65 17.35 -4.96
C PHE A 181 -10.39 17.45 -6.46
N HIS A 182 -10.68 18.61 -7.07
CA HIS A 182 -10.45 18.81 -8.49
C HIS A 182 -8.97 18.67 -8.87
N CYS A 183 -8.06 19.25 -8.09
CA CYS A 183 -6.62 19.11 -8.28
C CYS A 183 -6.17 17.65 -8.17
N THR A 184 -6.59 16.95 -7.13
CA THR A 184 -6.25 15.55 -6.91
C THR A 184 -6.80 14.65 -8.00
N LEU A 185 -8.06 14.85 -8.41
CA LEU A 185 -8.69 14.11 -9.51
C LEU A 185 -7.99 14.38 -10.85
N ARG A 186 -7.54 15.61 -11.08
CA ARG A 186 -6.77 15.96 -12.28
C ARG A 186 -5.40 15.27 -12.30
N LEU A 187 -4.69 15.25 -11.17
CA LEU A 187 -3.41 14.56 -11.01
C LEU A 187 -3.56 13.04 -11.18
N CYS A 188 -4.57 12.42 -10.56
CA CYS A 188 -4.82 10.99 -10.68
C CYS A 188 -5.24 10.62 -12.11
N GLY A 189 -6.13 11.42 -12.70
CA GLY A 189 -6.65 11.22 -14.05
C GLY A 189 -5.59 11.33 -15.14
N SER A 190 -4.60 12.23 -15.00
CA SER A 190 -3.53 12.40 -16.00
C SER A 190 -2.62 11.17 -16.12
N VAL A 191 -2.52 10.37 -15.05
CA VAL A 191 -1.75 9.11 -15.01
C VAL A 191 -2.66 7.86 -14.97
N ALA A 192 -3.94 8.05 -15.28
CA ALA A 192 -4.99 7.04 -15.32
C ALA A 192 -5.07 6.17 -14.06
N LYS A 193 -4.94 6.79 -12.88
CA LYS A 193 -5.14 6.15 -11.57
C LYS A 193 -6.51 6.53 -11.02
N THR A 194 -7.16 5.58 -10.36
CA THR A 194 -8.38 5.85 -9.61
C THR A 194 -8.01 6.38 -8.23
N LEU A 195 -8.70 7.42 -7.75
CA LEU A 195 -8.46 7.93 -6.41
C LEU A 195 -9.17 7.02 -5.39
N LEU A 196 -8.40 6.48 -4.46
CA LEU A 196 -8.90 5.75 -3.29
C LEU A 196 -8.62 6.60 -2.06
N ILE A 197 -9.65 6.92 -1.29
CA ILE A 197 -9.51 7.55 0.02
C ILE A 197 -9.70 6.49 1.09
N LEU A 198 -8.76 6.44 2.02
CA LEU A 198 -8.85 5.64 3.24
C LEU A 198 -9.09 6.58 4.41
N PHE A 199 -10.28 6.52 4.98
CA PHE A 199 -10.62 7.23 6.22
C PHE A 199 -10.25 6.34 7.41
N ILE A 200 -9.33 6.82 8.24
CA ILE A 200 -8.84 6.14 9.43
C ILE A 200 -9.57 6.75 10.64
N ILE A 201 -10.50 5.97 11.19
CA ILE A 201 -11.38 6.37 12.29
C ILE A 201 -10.82 5.75 13.57
N LYS A 202 -10.60 6.56 14.61
CA LYS A 202 -10.10 6.07 15.90
C LYS A 202 -11.26 5.63 16.79
N ASN A 203 -11.19 4.39 17.25
CA ASN A 203 -12.11 3.82 18.21
C ASN A 203 -11.54 4.02 19.62
N GLY A 204 -12.12 4.92 20.42
CA GLY A 204 -11.78 5.08 21.84
C GLY A 204 -11.45 6.51 22.27
N ASP A 205 -11.64 6.79 23.55
CA ASP A 205 -11.52 8.11 24.16
C ASP A 205 -10.04 8.55 24.29
N HIS A 206 -9.80 9.87 24.31
CA HIS A 206 -8.50 10.56 24.14
C HIS A 206 -7.41 10.27 25.21
N GLY A 207 -7.56 9.26 26.07
CA GLY A 207 -6.82 9.13 27.32
C GLY A 207 -5.84 7.95 27.47
N ASP A 208 -5.92 6.88 26.67
CA ASP A 208 -5.14 5.67 26.97
C ASP A 208 -3.98 5.43 26.00
N VAL A 209 -2.77 5.66 26.52
CA VAL A 209 -1.52 5.32 25.84
C VAL A 209 -1.29 3.83 26.07
N CYS A 210 -1.55 3.03 25.04
CA CYS A 210 -1.12 1.64 24.88
C CYS A 210 -2.10 0.55 25.35
N SER A 211 -2.98 0.15 24.42
CA SER A 211 -3.35 -1.25 24.16
C SER A 211 -3.50 -1.37 22.64
N SER A 212 -2.71 -2.25 22.01
CA SER A 212 -2.56 -2.50 20.55
C SER A 212 -3.04 -1.35 19.63
N CYS A 213 -2.15 -0.44 19.26
CA CYS A 213 -2.51 0.75 18.47
C CYS A 213 -3.22 0.40 17.15
N MET A 214 -3.03 -0.81 16.63
CA MET A 214 -3.66 -1.27 15.40
C MET A 214 -5.14 -1.59 15.55
N ASP A 215 -5.59 -2.08 16.71
CA ASP A 215 -6.98 -2.52 16.91
C ASP A 215 -7.91 -1.34 17.18
N ASN A 216 -7.34 -0.22 17.62
CA ASN A 216 -8.07 1.01 17.92
C ASN A 216 -8.41 1.85 16.68
N PHE A 217 -8.15 1.36 15.47
CA PHE A 217 -8.53 2.08 14.25
C PHE A 217 -9.42 1.23 13.35
N ASN A 218 -10.48 1.85 12.82
CA ASN A 218 -11.26 1.35 11.71
C ASN A 218 -10.85 2.05 10.40
N VAL A 219 -11.07 1.39 9.25
CA VAL A 219 -10.75 1.92 7.92
C VAL A 219 -11.99 1.88 7.03
N GLU A 220 -12.45 3.04 6.60
CA GLU A 220 -13.51 3.20 5.58
C GLU A 220 -12.89 3.54 4.22
N GLU A 221 -13.26 2.79 3.18
CA GLU A 221 -12.80 2.99 1.81
C GLU A 221 -13.79 3.83 1.01
N ARG A 222 -13.31 4.88 0.34
CA ARG A 222 -14.08 5.62 -0.67
C ARG A 222 -13.33 5.69 -1.99
N ILE A 223 -13.92 5.12 -3.03
CA ILE A 223 -13.39 5.21 -4.38
C ILE A 223 -14.03 6.42 -5.07
N ILE A 224 -13.19 7.37 -5.50
CA ILE A 224 -13.65 8.52 -6.28
C ILE A 224 -13.29 8.29 -7.74
N THR A 225 -14.34 8.22 -8.56
CA THR A 225 -14.21 8.14 -10.02
C THR A 225 -14.74 9.42 -10.65
N ARG A 226 -14.27 9.71 -11.86
CA ARG A 226 -14.82 10.81 -12.65
C ARG A 226 -16.29 10.54 -12.91
N TRP A 227 -17.15 11.48 -12.54
CA TRP A 227 -18.54 11.44 -12.99
C TRP A 227 -18.58 11.61 -14.51
N ILE A 228 -19.26 10.67 -15.19
CA ILE A 228 -19.44 10.69 -16.63
C ILE A 228 -20.91 11.06 -16.87
N PRO A 229 -21.19 12.29 -17.36
CA PRO A 229 -22.56 12.76 -17.54
C PRO A 229 -23.42 11.84 -18.41
N GLU A 230 -22.80 11.14 -19.37
CA GLU A 230 -23.47 10.18 -20.26
C GLU A 230 -24.15 9.03 -19.51
N HIS A 231 -23.61 8.58 -18.37
CA HIS A 231 -24.24 7.55 -17.55
C HIS A 231 -25.48 8.05 -16.78
N SER A 232 -25.66 9.37 -16.70
CA SER A 232 -26.78 10.01 -16.03
C SER A 232 -27.78 10.64 -17.02
N ARG A 233 -27.56 10.48 -18.33
CA ARG A 233 -28.55 10.86 -19.34
C ARG A 233 -29.69 9.86 -19.31
N GLU A 234 -30.92 10.35 -19.33
CA GLU A 234 -32.09 9.50 -19.57
C GLU A 234 -31.88 8.73 -20.87
N ASN A 235 -32.08 7.42 -20.83
CA ASN A 235 -32.18 6.63 -22.05
C ASN A 235 -33.45 7.07 -22.77
N HIS A 236 -33.35 8.05 -23.67
CA HIS A 236 -34.36 8.20 -24.70
C HIS A 236 -34.38 6.87 -25.45
N GLY A 237 -35.43 6.08 -25.22
CA GLY A 237 -35.58 4.73 -25.72
C GLY A 237 -35.14 4.67 -27.17
N THR A 238 -34.23 3.75 -27.48
CA THR A 238 -34.03 3.36 -28.86
C THR A 238 -35.34 2.70 -29.26
N GLU A 239 -36.18 3.39 -30.03
CA GLU A 239 -37.19 2.69 -30.79
C GLU A 239 -36.50 1.53 -31.53
N PRO A 240 -37.06 0.32 -31.54
CA PRO A 240 -36.42 -0.80 -32.22
C PRO A 240 -36.24 -0.39 -33.69
N LYS A 241 -34.97 -0.30 -34.13
CA LYS A 241 -34.65 -0.11 -35.54
C LYS A 241 -35.36 -1.22 -36.31
N LYS A 242 -36.49 -0.89 -36.96
CA LYS A 242 -37.12 -1.77 -37.94
C LYS A 242 -36.06 -2.05 -38.99
N SER A 243 -35.63 -3.31 -39.06
CA SER A 243 -34.80 -3.81 -40.14
C SER A 243 -35.63 -3.72 -41.43
N PHE A 244 -35.42 -2.68 -42.22
CA PHE A 244 -35.84 -2.71 -43.61
C PHE A 244 -34.87 -3.63 -44.36
N LYS A 245 -35.28 -4.89 -44.54
CA LYS A 245 -34.79 -5.71 -45.64
C LYS A 245 -35.40 -5.13 -46.92
N SER A 246 -34.60 -4.47 -47.75
CA SER A 246 -34.98 -4.29 -49.16
C SER A 246 -34.55 -5.53 -49.92
N GLN A 247 -35.53 -6.34 -50.32
CA GLN A 247 -35.39 -7.21 -51.49
C GLN A 247 -35.60 -6.34 -52.73
N ALA A 248 -34.56 -6.24 -53.56
CA ALA A 248 -34.60 -6.24 -55.02
C ALA A 248 -33.16 -6.44 -55.51
#